data_AF-K0G731-F1
#
_entry.id   AF-K0G731-F1
#
_cell.length_a   1.000
_cell.length_b   1.000
_cell.length_c   1.000
_cell.angle_alpha   90.00
_cell.angle_beta   90.00
_cell.angle_gamma   90.00
#
_symmetry.space_group_name_H-M   'P 1'
#
loop_
_entity.id
_entity.type
_entity.pdbx_description
1 polymer ?
#
loop_
_entity_poly.entity_id
_entity_poly.type
_entity_poly.pdbx_seq_one_letter_code
_entity_poly.pdbx_strand_id
1 'polypeptide(L)'
;MEWFMYVLRHTFDYSGRARRLHDLGYSGWWQSLLVIVNTSLCVLTFMPDEIIEAVSSSQKGGLFMMVSLVIVFAYFLYLTFKDGQPFTNRFGKSPKYSVLNQYS
;
A
#
# COMPACT_ATOMS: atom_id res chain seq x y z
N MET A 1 17.80 -20.57 0.72
CA MET A 1 17.57 -19.43 -0.19
C MET A 1 16.18 -19.47 -0.84
N GLU A 2 15.60 -20.64 -1.11
CA GLU A 2 14.24 -20.79 -1.65
C GLU A 2 13.16 -19.99 -0.89
N TRP A 3 13.18 -20.01 0.45
CA TRP A 3 12.19 -19.28 1.27
C TRP A 3 12.28 -17.76 1.11
N PHE A 4 13.49 -17.22 0.94
CA PHE A 4 13.72 -15.78 0.77
C PHE A 4 13.22 -15.33 -0.61
N MET A 5 13.49 -16.13 -1.65
CA MET A 5 12.98 -15.88 -3.01
C MET A 5 11.46 -16.05 -3.09
N TYR A 6 10.89 -16.98 -2.33
CA TYR A 6 9.44 -17.14 -2.20
C TYR A 6 8.78 -15.91 -1.59
N VAL A 7 9.32 -15.38 -0.48
CA VAL A 7 8.83 -14.16 0.15
C VAL A 7 8.92 -12.99 -0.83
N LEU A 8 10.07 -12.76 -1.46
CA LEU A 8 10.26 -11.68 -2.44
C LEU A 8 9.28 -11.74 -3.61
N ARG A 9 8.98 -12.93 -4.12
CA ARG A 9 8.01 -13.13 -5.22
C ARG A 9 6.57 -12.82 -4.81
N HIS A 10 6.22 -13.01 -3.53
CA HIS A 10 4.87 -12.74 -3.03
C HIS A 10 4.73 -11.38 -2.33
N THR A 11 5.83 -10.63 -2.13
CA THR A 11 5.79 -9.27 -1.58
C THR A 11 4.92 -8.33 -2.42
N PHE A 12 4.83 -8.58 -3.73
CA PHE A 12 4.10 -7.72 -4.66
C PHE A 12 2.71 -8.23 -5.06
N ASP A 13 2.21 -9.32 -4.49
CA ASP A 13 0.87 -9.83 -4.81
C ASP A 13 -0.20 -8.79 -4.51
N TYR A 14 -0.73 -8.18 -5.58
CA TYR A 14 -1.78 -7.16 -5.49
C TYR A 14 -3.06 -7.72 -4.85
N SER A 15 -3.30 -9.02 -5.04
CA SER A 15 -4.40 -9.77 -4.42
C SER A 15 -4.32 -9.72 -2.88
N GLY A 16 -3.12 -9.83 -2.29
CA GLY A 16 -2.91 -9.80 -0.84
C GLY A 16 -3.14 -8.41 -0.23
N ARG A 17 -2.67 -7.35 -0.89
CA ARG A 17 -2.93 -5.98 -0.43
C ARG A 17 -4.41 -5.62 -0.57
N ALA A 18 -5.07 -6.07 -1.64
CA ALA A 18 -6.50 -5.82 -1.85
C ALA A 18 -7.31 -6.57 -0.79
N ARG A 19 -6.90 -7.80 -0.45
CA ARG A 19 -7.45 -8.58 0.65
C ARG A 19 -7.36 -7.84 1.98
N ARG A 20 -6.23 -7.19 2.28
CA ARG A 20 -6.09 -6.42 3.54
C ARG A 20 -7.09 -5.26 3.65
N LEU A 21 -7.32 -4.55 2.55
CA LEU A 21 -8.37 -3.52 2.49
C LEU A 21 -9.77 -4.12 2.60
N HIS A 22 -10.01 -5.27 1.96
CA HIS A 22 -11.28 -5.97 2.02
C HIS A 22 -11.57 -6.47 3.44
N ASP A 23 -10.57 -6.92 4.19
CA ASP A 23 -10.71 -7.28 5.60
C ASP A 23 -11.18 -6.08 6.44
N LEU A 24 -10.80 -4.86 6.04
CA LEU A 24 -11.23 -3.60 6.66
C LEU A 24 -12.58 -3.07 6.12
N GLY A 25 -13.17 -3.72 5.11
CA GLY A 25 -14.40 -3.28 4.44
C GLY A 25 -14.20 -2.21 3.36
N TYR A 26 -12.95 -1.86 3.04
CA TYR A 26 -12.61 -0.90 2.00
C TYR A 26 -12.48 -1.57 0.63
N SER A 27 -12.76 -0.84 -0.45
CA SER A 27 -12.52 -1.32 -1.81
C SER A 27 -11.02 -1.30 -2.15
N GLY A 28 -10.60 -2.16 -3.09
CA GLY A 28 -9.22 -2.14 -3.60
C GLY A 28 -8.77 -0.80 -4.21
N TRP A 29 -9.71 0.07 -4.62
CA TRP A 29 -9.44 1.41 -5.13
C TRP A 29 -8.67 2.30 -4.15
N TRP A 30 -8.71 2.02 -2.85
CA TRP A 30 -7.89 2.73 -1.86
C TRP A 30 -6.38 2.52 -2.03
N GLN A 31 -5.94 1.57 -2.86
CA GLN A 31 -4.53 1.45 -3.25
C GLN A 31 -4.11 2.44 -4.32
N SER A 32 -5.05 3.03 -5.05
CA SER A 32 -4.74 3.92 -6.18
C SER A 32 -3.90 5.11 -5.73
N LEU A 33 -4.09 5.61 -4.50
CA LEU A 33 -3.25 6.65 -3.92
C LEU A 33 -1.78 6.22 -3.85
N LEU A 34 -1.48 5.00 -3.38
CA LEU A 34 -0.13 4.48 -3.36
C LEU A 34 0.44 4.28 -4.75
N VAL A 35 -0.39 3.82 -5.70
CA VAL A 35 0.03 3.65 -7.10
C VAL A 35 0.43 5.01 -7.68
N ILE A 36 -0.40 6.04 -7.53
CA ILE A 36 -0.13 7.39 -8.04
C ILE A 36 1.17 7.96 -7.44
N VAL A 37 1.35 7.84 -6.12
CA VAL A 37 2.56 8.34 -5.43
C VAL A 37 3.81 7.58 -5.87
N ASN A 38 3.77 6.25 -5.98
CA ASN A 38 4.94 5.49 -6.43
C ASN A 38 5.23 5.74 -7.91
N THR A 39 4.21 5.78 -8.76
CA THR A 39 4.39 6.04 -10.19
C THR A 39 4.96 7.42 -10.44
N SER A 40 4.53 8.46 -9.71
CA SER A 40 5.10 9.80 -9.87
C SER A 40 6.59 9.85 -9.48
N LEU A 41 6.99 9.14 -8.42
CA LEU A 41 8.41 8.99 -8.05
C LEU A 41 9.20 8.19 -9.08
N CYS A 42 8.66 7.09 -9.59
CA CYS A 42 9.31 6.30 -10.64
C CYS A 42 9.51 7.08 -11.94
N VAL A 43 8.55 7.93 -12.32
CA VAL A 43 8.66 8.79 -13.51
C VAL A 43 9.88 9.71 -13.40
N LEU A 44 10.17 10.25 -12.21
CA LEU A 44 11.37 11.09 -12.00
C LEU A 44 12.67 10.31 -12.27
N THR A 45 12.71 9.01 -12.02
CA THR A 45 13.90 8.17 -12.29
C THR A 45 14.20 8.03 -13.78
N PHE A 46 13.21 8.24 -14.66
CA PHE A 46 13.39 8.20 -16.12
C PHE A 46 13.65 9.59 -16.73
N MET A 47 13.69 10.65 -15.91
CA MET A 47 13.99 12.00 -16.37
C MET A 47 15.51 12.20 -16.58
N PRO A 48 15.92 13.12 -17.46
CA PRO A 48 17.33 13.53 -17.57
C PRO A 48 17.88 14.04 -16.23
N ASP A 49 19.17 13.82 -15.99
CA ASP A 49 19.85 14.17 -14.74
C ASP A 49 19.67 15.65 -14.37
N GLU A 50 19.69 16.55 -15.36
CA GLU A 50 19.45 17.99 -15.21
C GLU A 50 18.10 18.29 -14.52
N ILE A 51 17.05 17.54 -14.89
CA ILE A 51 15.72 17.70 -14.29
C ILE A 51 15.70 17.12 -12.88
N ILE A 52 16.34 15.96 -12.68
CA ILE A 52 16.43 15.32 -11.37
C ILE A 52 17.16 16.24 -10.37
N GLU A 53 18.27 16.83 -10.78
CA GLU A 53 19.03 17.77 -9.95
C GLU A 53 18.22 19.03 -9.65
N ALA A 54 17.54 19.60 -10.65
CA ALA A 54 16.68 20.77 -10.45
C ALA A 54 15.53 20.49 -9.47
N VAL A 55 14.88 19.32 -9.57
CA VAL A 55 13.82 18.92 -8.64
C VAL A 55 14.39 18.68 -7.25
N SER A 56 15.49 17.92 -7.13
CA SER A 56 16.08 17.51 -5.86
C SER A 56 16.69 18.68 -5.07
N SER A 57 17.26 19.66 -5.76
CA SER A 57 17.81 20.88 -5.16
C SER A 57 16.74 21.93 -4.81
N SER A 58 15.54 21.83 -5.41
CA SER A 58 14.44 22.74 -5.11
C SER A 58 13.79 22.44 -3.76
N GLN A 59 13.46 23.49 -2.99
CA GLN A 59 12.70 23.35 -1.74
C GLN A 59 11.36 22.62 -1.95
N LYS A 60 10.69 22.89 -3.08
CA LYS A 60 9.40 22.25 -3.43
C LYS A 60 9.55 20.77 -3.73
N GLY A 61 10.58 20.36 -4.46
CA GLY A 61 10.85 18.96 -4.77
C GLY A 61 11.26 18.15 -3.54
N GLY A 62 12.09 18.72 -2.67
CA GLY A 62 12.41 18.12 -1.37
C GLY A 62 11.16 17.89 -0.51
N LEU A 63 10.28 18.89 -0.42
CA LEU A 63 9.01 18.77 0.31
C LEU A 63 8.10 17.70 -0.31
N PHE A 64 7.99 17.65 -1.64
CA PHE A 64 7.23 16.63 -2.35
C PHE A 64 7.70 15.20 -2.03
N MET A 65 9.02 14.96 -2.05
CA MET A 65 9.59 13.65 -1.72
C MET A 65 9.34 13.28 -0.26
N MET A 66 9.53 14.21 0.68
CA MET A 66 9.27 13.98 2.10
C MET A 66 7.81 13.62 2.36
N VAL A 67 6.87 14.40 1.80
CA VAL A 67 5.43 14.15 1.95
C VAL A 67 5.04 12.79 1.32
N SER A 68 5.60 12.46 0.17
CA SER A 68 5.36 11.17 -0.49
C SER A 68 5.79 9.99 0.40
N LEU A 69 6.97 10.08 1.04
CA LEU A 69 7.44 9.07 1.98
C LEU A 69 6.53 8.97 3.22
N VAL A 70 6.12 10.09 3.79
CA VAL A 70 5.21 10.13 4.95
C VAL A 70 3.86 9.48 4.60
N ILE A 71 3.29 9.78 3.43
CA ILE A 71 2.03 9.18 2.98
C ILE A 71 2.16 7.67 2.85
N VAL A 72 3.21 7.18 2.16
CA VAL A 72 3.44 5.75 1.96
C VAL A 72 3.62 5.04 3.31
N PHE A 73 4.46 5.62 4.18
CA PHE A 73 4.73 5.04 5.49
C PHE A 73 3.48 5.03 6.38
N ALA A 74 2.77 6.15 6.49
CA ALA A 74 1.53 6.25 7.27
C ALA A 74 0.46 5.27 6.78
N TYR A 75 0.33 5.10 5.46
CA TYR A 75 -0.59 4.12 4.88
C TYR A 75 -0.23 2.68 5.29
N PHE A 76 1.05 2.31 5.23
CA PHE A 76 1.49 0.98 5.68
C PHE A 76 1.31 0.77 7.18
N LEU A 77 1.61 1.77 8.01
CA LEU A 77 1.35 1.70 9.45
C LEU A 77 -0.14 1.51 9.72
N TYR A 78 -1.00 2.27 9.04
CA TYR A 78 -2.45 2.14 9.15
C TYR A 78 -2.90 0.71 8.82
N LEU A 79 -2.49 0.16 7.69
CA LEU A 79 -2.88 -1.21 7.30
C LEU A 79 -2.30 -2.29 8.23
N THR A 80 -1.13 -2.04 8.82
CA THR A 80 -0.46 -2.98 9.73
C THR A 80 -1.17 -3.04 11.07
N PHE A 81 -1.45 -1.88 11.67
CA PHE A 81 -2.02 -1.82 13.02
C PHE A 81 -3.54 -1.88 13.07
N LYS A 82 -4.25 -1.48 12.01
CA LYS A 82 -5.71 -1.47 12.03
C LYS A 82 -6.26 -2.88 11.91
N ASP A 83 -6.97 -3.37 12.94
CA ASP A 83 -7.55 -4.72 12.86
C ASP A 83 -8.70 -4.83 11.84
N GLY A 84 -8.86 -6.02 11.26
CA GLY A 84 -9.93 -6.34 10.32
C GLY A 84 -11.31 -6.33 10.98
N GLN A 85 -12.37 -6.20 10.18
CA GLN A 85 -13.73 -6.28 10.67
C GLN A 85 -14.06 -7.69 11.18
N PRO A 86 -14.72 -7.81 12.36
CA PRO A 86 -15.02 -9.11 12.94
C PRO A 86 -16.20 -9.85 12.29
N PHE A 87 -17.07 -9.11 11.60
CA PHE A 87 -18.27 -9.67 10.98
C PHE A 87 -18.13 -9.79 9.46
N THR A 88 -19.03 -10.56 8.85
CA THR A 88 -19.19 -10.63 7.40
C THR A 88 -19.40 -9.24 6.81
N ASN A 89 -18.59 -8.88 5.81
CA ASN A 89 -18.75 -7.64 5.05
C ASN A 89 -19.07 -7.95 3.58
N ARG A 90 -19.20 -6.92 2.74
CA ARG A 90 -19.52 -7.06 1.30
C ARG A 90 -18.50 -7.87 0.48
N PHE A 91 -17.31 -8.13 1.03
CA PHE A 91 -16.26 -8.92 0.38
C PHE A 91 -16.19 -10.36 0.91
N GLY A 92 -17.00 -10.71 1.91
CA GLY A 92 -17.15 -12.05 2.43
C GLY A 92 -16.94 -12.18 3.94
N LYS A 93 -16.87 -13.42 4.39
CA LYS A 93 -16.67 -13.79 5.78
C LYS A 93 -15.22 -13.55 6.19
N SER A 94 -15.01 -12.94 7.36
CA SER A 94 -13.67 -12.72 7.91
C SER A 94 -12.97 -14.04 8.25
N PRO A 95 -11.80 -14.36 7.70
CA PRO A 95 -11.07 -15.60 8.02
C PRO A 95 -10.60 -15.64 9.48
N LYS A 96 -10.25 -14.46 10.04
CA LYS A 96 -9.75 -14.32 11.41
C LYS A 96 -10.84 -14.59 12.45
N TYR A 97 -12.08 -14.22 12.16
CA TYR A 97 -13.23 -14.34 13.06
C TYR A 97 -14.22 -15.40 12.59
N SER A 98 -13.70 -16.53 12.10
CA SER A 98 -14.50 -17.64 11.56
C SER A 98 -15.55 -18.17 12.54
N VAL A 99 -15.24 -18.20 13.84
CA VAL A 99 -16.13 -18.65 14.92
C VAL A 99 -17.34 -17.72 15.06
N LEU A 100 -17.15 -16.40 14.90
CA LEU A 100 -18.24 -15.42 14.98
C LEU A 100 -19.16 -15.49 13.76
N ASN A 101 -18.63 -15.86 12.59
CA ASN A 101 -19.38 -16.02 11.34
C ASN A 101 -20.29 -17.27 11.30
N GLN A 102 -20.27 -18.11 12.34
CA GLN A 102 -21.20 -19.24 12.49
C GLN A 102 -22.58 -18.80 13.00
N TYR A 103 -22.67 -17.61 13.59
CA TYR A 103 -23.88 -17.06 14.20
C TYR A 103 -24.49 -15.89 13.41
N SER A 104 -23.92 -15.57 12.24
CA SER A 104 -24.33 -14.49 11.34
C SER A 104 -25.09 -14.99 10.12
#